data_AF-Q4DMC7-F1
#
_entry.id   AF-Q4DMC7-F1
#
_cell.length_a   1.000
_cell.length_b   1.000
_cell.length_c   1.000
_cell.angle_alpha   90.00
_cell.angle_beta   90.00
_cell.angle_gamma   90.00
#
_symmetry.space_group_name_H-M   'P 1'
#
loop_
_entity.id
_entity.type
_entity.pdbx_description
1 polymer ?
#
loop_
_entity_poly.entity_id
_entity_poly.type
_entity_poly.pdbx_seq_one_letter_code
_entity_poly.pdbx_strand_id
1 'polypeptide(L)'
;MYTFGFGMYWEKPLSLLLLLGLLVCVAASPAHGRRRKASSLGNTEWDEPMETPIDEDDPVIKAMPNPEVPELYLPLKCSACGAVVEHAIHLLKPVIEDHLERKKRAAQDGKKTIQDFHPKEFETVDAFEQLCHEVSLLYGLEMKDAKVSSVFFTKSKTIGRVLGTWMPSFLISTCEELLDEQEEELVSAIFTAAEESAKQHPAIRARQLVCTKWQRSSGGCDKNGLPIDPRLEDSPDL
;
A
#
# COMPACT_ATOMS: atom_id res chain seq x y z
N MET A 1 2.18 -33.64 -84.41
CA MET A 1 2.22 -32.18 -84.23
C MET A 1 0.99 -31.76 -83.43
N TYR A 2 1.23 -31.14 -82.26
CA TYR A 2 0.45 -30.13 -81.51
C TYR A 2 -1.09 -30.12 -81.57
N THR A 3 -1.88 -29.87 -80.52
CA THR A 3 -1.84 -29.95 -79.04
C THR A 3 -3.25 -29.56 -78.59
N PHE A 4 -3.66 -30.07 -77.42
CA PHE A 4 -4.88 -29.75 -76.69
C PHE A 4 -5.11 -28.24 -76.43
N GLY A 5 -6.38 -27.82 -76.35
CA GLY A 5 -6.82 -26.56 -75.73
C GLY A 5 -7.94 -26.84 -74.72
N PHE A 6 -7.60 -26.75 -73.43
CA PHE A 6 -8.52 -26.73 -72.28
C PHE A 6 -9.13 -25.33 -72.12
N GLY A 7 -10.45 -25.25 -71.91
CA GLY A 7 -11.14 -24.05 -71.46
C GLY A 7 -11.88 -24.32 -70.14
N MET A 8 -11.22 -24.06 -69.01
CA MET A 8 -11.84 -24.00 -67.69
C MET A 8 -12.51 -22.64 -67.51
N TYR A 9 -13.83 -22.61 -67.33
CA TYR A 9 -14.56 -21.43 -66.88
C TYR A 9 -14.41 -21.25 -65.37
N TRP A 10 -13.89 -20.09 -64.99
CA TRP A 10 -13.39 -19.72 -63.67
C TRP A 10 -14.41 -18.74 -63.08
N GLU A 11 -15.47 -19.26 -62.48
CA GLU A 11 -16.41 -18.45 -61.70
C GLU A 11 -16.61 -19.15 -60.36
N LYS A 12 -16.23 -18.48 -59.25
CA LYS A 12 -16.59 -18.71 -57.83
C LYS A 12 -15.47 -18.54 -56.76
N PRO A 13 -14.40 -17.72 -56.88
CA PRO A 13 -13.53 -17.51 -55.71
C PRO A 13 -14.04 -16.40 -54.76
N LEU A 14 -14.93 -15.51 -55.21
CA LEU A 14 -15.29 -14.30 -54.43
C LEU A 14 -16.32 -14.51 -53.31
N SER A 15 -17.28 -15.44 -53.46
CA SER A 15 -18.26 -15.70 -52.38
C SER A 15 -17.66 -16.46 -51.20
N LEU A 16 -16.59 -17.23 -51.39
CA LEU A 16 -15.96 -17.98 -50.29
C LEU A 16 -15.14 -17.06 -49.37
N LEU A 17 -14.52 -16.01 -49.93
CA LEU A 17 -13.76 -15.02 -49.16
C LEU A 17 -14.65 -14.12 -48.29
N LEU A 18 -15.87 -13.80 -48.76
CA LEU A 18 -16.85 -13.05 -47.96
C LEU A 18 -17.41 -13.85 -46.79
N LEU A 19 -17.54 -15.18 -46.93
CA LEU A 19 -17.97 -16.05 -45.83
C LEU A 19 -16.87 -16.28 -44.79
N LEU A 20 -15.60 -16.28 -45.18
CA LEU A 20 -14.46 -16.36 -44.25
C LEU A 20 -14.26 -15.05 -43.47
N GLY A 21 -14.55 -13.89 -44.05
CA GLY A 21 -14.48 -12.60 -43.35
C GLY A 21 -15.48 -12.44 -42.20
N LEU A 22 -16.65 -13.07 -42.30
CA LEU A 22 -17.69 -13.00 -41.26
C LEU A 22 -17.48 -13.99 -40.10
N LEU A 23 -16.72 -15.06 -40.30
CA LEU A 23 -16.40 -16.04 -39.25
C LEU A 23 -15.22 -15.60 -38.37
N VAL A 24 -14.34 -14.72 -38.85
CA VAL A 24 -13.20 -14.22 -38.06
C VAL A 24 -13.62 -13.15 -37.04
N CYS A 25 -14.78 -12.50 -37.22
CA CYS A 25 -15.27 -11.50 -36.26
C CYS A 25 -15.92 -12.08 -34.99
N VAL A 26 -16.08 -13.40 -34.86
CA VAL A 26 -16.70 -14.03 -33.67
C VAL A 26 -15.67 -14.53 -32.64
N ALA A 27 -14.36 -14.42 -32.92
CA ALA A 27 -13.29 -14.75 -31.97
C ALA A 27 -12.67 -13.52 -31.26
N ALA A 28 -13.18 -12.31 -31.52
CA ALA A 28 -12.61 -11.05 -31.01
C ALA A 28 -13.59 -10.30 -30.08
N SER A 29 -14.07 -10.96 -29.03
CA SER A 29 -14.63 -10.36 -27.81
C SER A 29 -14.88 -11.46 -26.78
N PRO A 30 -14.60 -11.26 -25.48
CA PRO A 30 -14.51 -9.98 -24.83
C PRO A 30 -13.06 -9.70 -24.41
N ALA A 31 -12.64 -8.44 -24.59
CA ALA A 31 -11.83 -7.81 -23.57
C ALA A 31 -12.47 -8.17 -22.24
N HIS A 32 -11.87 -9.10 -21.49
CA HIS A 32 -12.18 -9.27 -20.09
C HIS A 32 -11.77 -7.95 -19.45
N GLY A 33 -12.71 -6.99 -19.50
CA GLY A 33 -12.94 -6.10 -18.40
C GLY A 33 -13.12 -7.02 -17.21
N ARG A 34 -12.01 -7.37 -16.56
CA ARG A 34 -11.96 -7.70 -15.16
C ARG A 34 -12.42 -6.39 -14.52
N ARG A 35 -13.74 -6.18 -14.56
CA ARG A 35 -14.47 -5.27 -13.71
C ARG A 35 -13.86 -5.60 -12.37
N ARG A 36 -13.00 -4.69 -11.87
CA ARG A 36 -12.52 -4.76 -10.50
C ARG A 36 -13.80 -5.10 -9.76
N LYS A 37 -13.84 -6.27 -9.13
CA LYS A 37 -14.73 -6.40 -7.99
C LYS A 37 -14.25 -5.23 -7.16
N ALA A 38 -15.03 -4.14 -7.15
CA ALA A 38 -15.09 -3.29 -5.99
C ALA A 38 -15.13 -4.34 -4.89
N SER A 39 -14.01 -4.47 -4.16
CA SER A 39 -13.97 -5.20 -2.94
C SER A 39 -15.14 -4.62 -2.19
N SER A 40 -16.22 -5.38 -2.20
CA SER A 40 -17.35 -5.21 -1.34
C SER A 40 -16.71 -4.88 0.00
N LEU A 41 -16.90 -3.65 0.46
CA LEU A 41 -17.44 -3.36 1.79
C LEU A 41 -18.20 -4.60 2.26
N GLY A 42 -17.46 -5.56 2.79
CA GLY A 42 -17.77 -6.97 2.80
C GLY A 42 -17.01 -7.50 3.99
N ASN A 43 -17.63 -7.24 5.15
CA ASN A 43 -17.12 -7.31 6.50
C ASN A 43 -16.23 -6.12 6.88
N THR A 44 -16.85 -4.94 6.93
CA THR A 44 -16.59 -3.95 7.97
C THR A 44 -16.79 -4.59 9.34
N GLU A 45 -15.80 -5.35 9.80
CA GLU A 45 -15.59 -5.62 11.23
C GLU A 45 -14.76 -4.46 11.81
N TRP A 46 -15.23 -3.24 11.55
CA TRP A 46 -14.56 -1.97 11.86
C TRP A 46 -15.42 -1.10 12.81
N ASP A 47 -16.51 -1.65 13.34
CA ASP A 47 -17.60 -0.95 14.06
C ASP A 47 -17.68 -1.28 15.56
N GLU A 48 -16.58 -1.60 16.24
CA GLU A 48 -16.59 -1.40 17.69
C GLU A 48 -16.07 0.02 17.98
N PRO A 49 -16.98 0.97 18.29
CA PRO A 49 -16.56 2.28 18.75
C PRO A 49 -15.64 2.06 19.95
N MET A 50 -14.47 2.71 19.91
CA MET A 50 -13.51 2.65 21.01
C MET A 50 -14.23 2.82 22.35
N GLU A 51 -13.99 1.87 23.23
CA GLU A 51 -14.48 1.86 24.61
C GLU A 51 -14.24 3.25 25.20
N THR A 52 -15.34 3.89 25.62
CA THR A 52 -15.46 5.15 26.39
C THR A 52 -14.32 6.18 26.26
N PRO A 53 -14.60 7.41 25.80
CA PRO A 53 -13.62 8.50 25.83
C PRO A 53 -12.90 8.56 27.19
N ILE A 54 -11.57 8.45 27.16
CA ILE A 54 -10.74 8.56 28.35
C ILE A 54 -10.81 10.01 28.81
N ASP A 55 -11.02 10.22 30.11
CA ASP A 55 -11.06 11.56 30.71
C ASP A 55 -9.73 12.30 30.41
N GLU A 56 -9.80 13.60 30.09
CA GLU A 56 -8.61 14.42 29.86
C GLU A 56 -7.71 14.46 31.12
N ASP A 57 -8.30 14.25 32.30
CA ASP A 57 -7.58 14.16 33.56
C ASP A 57 -6.95 12.80 33.85
N ASP A 58 -7.21 11.78 33.02
CA ASP A 58 -6.67 10.43 33.17
C ASP A 58 -5.13 10.45 33.11
N PRO A 59 -4.43 9.76 34.03
CA PRO A 59 -2.97 9.69 34.01
C PRO A 59 -2.40 9.18 32.68
N VAL A 60 -3.13 8.36 31.92
CA VAL A 60 -2.75 7.90 30.58
C VAL A 60 -2.65 9.08 29.61
N ILE A 61 -3.65 9.98 29.61
CA ILE A 61 -3.66 11.15 28.73
C ILE A 61 -2.51 12.10 29.10
N LYS A 62 -2.26 12.29 30.40
CA LYS A 62 -1.16 13.13 30.91
C LYS A 62 0.23 12.56 30.62
N ALA A 63 0.36 11.24 30.51
CA ALA A 63 1.63 10.56 30.21
C ALA A 63 1.89 10.33 28.71
N MET A 64 0.90 10.65 27.86
CA MET A 64 0.99 10.50 26.42
C MET A 64 2.09 11.40 25.84
N PRO A 65 2.87 10.94 24.84
CA PRO A 65 3.83 11.81 24.17
C PRO A 65 3.08 12.96 23.49
N ASN A 66 3.57 14.18 23.66
CA ASN A 66 3.03 15.37 23.01
C ASN A 66 3.93 15.74 21.81
N PRO A 67 3.40 15.84 20.57
CA PRO A 67 4.18 16.24 19.40
C PRO A 67 4.75 17.67 19.49
N GLU A 68 4.26 18.51 20.39
CA GLU A 68 4.82 19.85 20.63
C GLU A 68 6.15 19.81 21.40
N VAL A 69 6.51 18.67 22.01
CA VAL A 69 7.80 18.44 22.66
C VAL A 69 8.84 18.08 21.60
N PRO A 70 9.89 18.88 21.38
CA PRO A 70 10.85 18.69 20.30
C PRO A 70 11.50 17.29 20.25
N GLU A 71 11.79 16.72 21.42
CA GLU A 71 12.44 15.41 21.56
C GLU A 71 11.53 14.26 21.10
N LEU A 72 10.20 14.45 21.15
CA LEU A 72 9.21 13.44 20.78
C LEU A 72 8.67 13.60 19.36
N TYR A 73 8.79 14.81 18.78
CA TYR A 73 8.26 15.12 17.46
C TYR A 73 8.79 14.19 16.36
N LEU A 74 10.12 14.06 16.25
CA LEU A 74 10.73 13.23 15.20
C LEU A 74 10.44 11.73 15.38
N PRO A 75 10.52 11.14 16.59
CA PRO A 75 10.05 9.77 16.83
C PRO A 75 8.59 9.55 16.44
N LEU A 76 7.69 10.49 16.79
CA LEU A 76 6.28 10.42 16.39
C LEU A 76 6.11 10.52 14.87
N LYS A 77 6.88 11.38 14.17
CA LYS A 77 6.90 11.45 12.70
C LYS A 77 7.38 10.14 12.07
N CYS A 78 8.45 9.53 12.59
CA CYS A 78 8.92 8.21 12.15
C CYS A 78 7.85 7.14 12.29
N SER A 79 7.19 7.13 13.45
CA SER A 79 6.11 6.23 13.76
C SER A 79 4.92 6.39 12.82
N ALA A 80 4.49 7.64 12.60
CA ALA A 80 3.39 8.00 11.72
C ALA A 80 3.70 7.68 10.25
N CYS A 81 4.91 7.96 9.75
CA CYS A 81 5.37 7.48 8.43
C CYS A 81 5.18 5.97 8.31
N GLY A 82 5.57 5.24 9.35
CA GLY A 82 5.44 3.80 9.38
C GLY A 82 4.00 3.29 9.38
N ALA A 83 3.09 3.99 10.07
CA ALA A 83 1.66 3.72 10.03
C ALA A 83 1.10 3.93 8.61
N VAL A 84 1.49 5.02 7.94
CA VAL A 84 1.10 5.30 6.55
C VAL A 84 1.62 4.21 5.60
N VAL A 85 2.89 3.81 5.71
CA VAL A 85 3.47 2.73 4.90
C VAL A 85 2.73 1.40 5.10
N GLU A 86 2.49 1.01 6.36
CA GLU A 86 1.78 -0.23 6.66
C GLU A 86 0.34 -0.21 6.12
N HIS A 87 -0.35 0.92 6.26
CA HIS A 87 -1.71 1.07 5.78
C HIS A 87 -1.77 1.13 4.25
N ALA A 88 -0.81 1.79 3.60
CA ALA A 88 -0.68 1.78 2.14
C ALA A 88 -0.51 0.35 1.60
N ILE A 89 0.34 -0.47 2.23
CA ILE A 89 0.49 -1.90 1.87
C ILE A 89 -0.84 -2.66 2.04
N HIS A 90 -1.60 -2.35 3.10
CA HIS A 90 -2.91 -2.95 3.31
C HIS A 90 -3.89 -2.62 2.17
N LEU A 91 -4.02 -1.35 1.82
CA LEU A 91 -4.92 -0.91 0.74
C LEU A 91 -4.46 -1.41 -0.64
N LEU A 92 -3.15 -1.43 -0.88
CA LEU A 92 -2.56 -1.89 -2.14
C LEU A 92 -2.46 -3.42 -2.26
N LYS A 93 -2.85 -4.19 -1.23
CA LYS A 93 -2.71 -5.66 -1.24
C LYS A 93 -3.24 -6.31 -2.52
N PRO A 94 -4.44 -6.00 -3.04
CA PRO A 94 -4.93 -6.59 -4.29
C PRO A 94 -4.07 -6.24 -5.51
N VAL A 95 -3.50 -5.02 -5.53
CA VAL A 95 -2.65 -4.52 -6.62
C VAL A 95 -1.28 -5.19 -6.58
N ILE A 96 -0.71 -5.34 -5.38
CA ILE A 96 0.53 -6.06 -5.13
C ILE A 96 0.39 -7.52 -5.58
N GLU A 97 -0.71 -8.20 -5.21
CA GLU A 97 -0.97 -9.58 -5.61
C GLU A 97 -1.08 -9.74 -7.13
N ASP A 98 -1.83 -8.86 -7.81
CA ASP A 98 -1.94 -8.87 -9.28
C ASP A 98 -0.58 -8.60 -9.94
N HIS A 99 0.18 -7.62 -9.43
CA HIS A 99 1.52 -7.28 -9.91
C HIS A 99 2.49 -8.46 -9.82
N LEU A 100 2.58 -9.10 -8.66
CA LEU A 100 3.44 -10.28 -8.46
C LEU A 100 3.02 -11.44 -9.38
N GLU A 101 1.72 -11.61 -9.63
CA GLU A 101 1.22 -12.62 -10.57
C GLU A 101 1.62 -12.30 -12.02
N ARG A 102 1.46 -11.03 -12.46
CA ARG A 102 1.90 -10.57 -13.79
C ARG A 102 3.40 -10.79 -14.00
N LYS A 103 4.20 -10.43 -12.99
CA LYS A 103 5.66 -10.63 -13.01
C LYS A 103 6.05 -12.11 -13.09
N LYS A 104 5.38 -12.97 -12.33
CA LYS A 104 5.58 -14.43 -12.38
C LYS A 104 5.28 -15.00 -13.78
N ARG A 105 4.17 -14.61 -14.40
CA ARG A 105 3.80 -15.03 -15.77
C ARG A 105 4.82 -14.53 -16.80
N ALA A 106 5.23 -13.27 -16.73
CA ALA A 106 6.23 -12.70 -17.63
C ALA A 106 7.59 -13.42 -17.55
N ALA A 107 8.01 -13.80 -16.34
CA ALA A 107 9.22 -14.60 -16.11
C ALA A 107 9.11 -16.01 -16.73
N GLN A 108 7.92 -16.62 -16.70
CA GLN A 108 7.66 -17.94 -17.32
C GLN A 108 7.65 -17.87 -18.86
N ASP A 109 7.13 -16.78 -19.43
CA ASP A 109 7.07 -16.57 -20.88
C ASP A 109 8.42 -16.20 -21.51
N GLY A 110 9.50 -16.11 -20.73
CA GLY A 110 10.83 -15.70 -21.21
C GLY A 110 10.92 -14.24 -21.63
N LYS A 111 9.91 -13.42 -21.34
CA LYS A 111 9.91 -11.97 -21.57
C LYS A 111 10.78 -11.32 -20.49
N LYS A 112 12.04 -11.06 -20.84
CA LYS A 112 13.13 -10.68 -19.92
C LYS A 112 13.13 -9.23 -19.43
N THR A 113 12.16 -8.38 -19.75
CA THR A 113 12.16 -7.01 -19.20
C THR A 113 11.44 -6.96 -17.85
N ILE A 114 12.07 -7.56 -16.84
CA ILE A 114 11.61 -7.54 -15.43
C ILE A 114 11.53 -6.11 -14.87
N GLN A 115 12.18 -5.14 -15.53
CA GLN A 115 12.28 -3.75 -15.09
C GLN A 115 11.08 -2.87 -15.48
N ASP A 116 10.23 -3.28 -16.43
CA ASP A 116 9.13 -2.43 -16.91
C ASP A 116 7.80 -2.65 -16.15
N PHE A 117 7.77 -3.59 -15.21
CA PHE A 117 6.59 -3.85 -14.42
C PHE A 117 6.64 -2.95 -13.17
N HIS A 118 6.30 -1.68 -13.37
CA HIS A 118 5.81 -0.84 -12.27
C HIS A 118 4.28 -0.86 -12.29
N PRO A 119 3.62 -0.75 -11.13
CA PRO A 119 2.19 -0.50 -11.10
C PRO A 119 1.89 0.78 -11.89
N LYS A 120 0.78 0.78 -12.63
CA LYS A 120 0.33 2.00 -13.30
C LYS A 120 -0.33 2.91 -12.27
N GLU A 121 -0.25 4.21 -12.45
CA GLU A 121 -0.81 5.21 -11.53
C GLU A 121 -2.29 4.95 -11.17
N PHE A 122 -3.15 4.66 -12.16
CA PHE A 122 -4.57 4.32 -11.92
C PHE A 122 -4.78 3.03 -11.08
N GLU A 123 -3.72 2.25 -10.85
CA GLU A 123 -3.75 1.10 -9.95
C GLU A 123 -3.56 1.48 -8.49
N THR A 124 -2.94 2.63 -8.20
CA THR A 124 -2.63 3.08 -6.83
C THR A 124 -3.50 4.25 -6.35
N VAL A 125 -4.00 5.10 -7.25
CA VAL A 125 -4.77 6.32 -6.92
C VAL A 125 -5.92 6.06 -5.94
N ASP A 126 -6.80 5.08 -6.23
CA ASP A 126 -7.95 4.76 -5.37
C ASP A 126 -7.54 4.43 -3.92
N ALA A 127 -6.36 3.82 -3.73
CA ALA A 127 -5.83 3.47 -2.42
C ALA A 127 -5.26 4.70 -1.69
N PHE A 128 -4.60 5.60 -2.40
CA PHE A 128 -4.02 6.80 -1.79
C PHE A 128 -5.07 7.86 -1.45
N GLU A 129 -6.18 7.94 -2.19
CA GLU A 129 -7.31 8.82 -1.85
C GLU A 129 -7.91 8.54 -0.46
N GLN A 130 -7.87 7.27 -0.01
CA GLN A 130 -8.43 6.86 1.28
C GLN A 130 -7.37 6.77 2.40
N LEU A 131 -6.09 6.69 2.03
CA LEU A 131 -4.97 6.38 2.92
C LEU A 131 -4.89 7.31 4.13
N CYS A 132 -4.86 8.63 3.91
CA CYS A 132 -4.68 9.59 5.01
C CYS A 132 -5.89 9.63 5.94
N HIS A 133 -7.09 9.48 5.37
CA HIS A 133 -8.32 9.39 6.15
C HIS A 133 -8.33 8.15 7.05
N GLU A 134 -8.08 6.97 6.48
CA GLU A 134 -8.09 5.72 7.24
C GLU A 134 -6.98 5.66 8.30
N VAL A 135 -5.77 6.14 8.00
CA VAL A 135 -4.68 6.19 9.00
C VAL A 135 -5.10 7.03 10.21
N SER A 136 -5.74 8.18 9.98
CA SER A 136 -6.17 9.09 11.05
C SER A 136 -7.25 8.52 11.98
N LEU A 137 -8.09 7.63 11.45
CA LEU A 137 -9.20 7.03 12.19
C LEU A 137 -8.78 5.73 12.89
N LEU A 138 -7.89 4.97 12.27
CA LEU A 138 -7.63 3.59 12.68
C LEU A 138 -6.40 3.44 13.59
N TYR A 139 -5.46 4.38 13.59
CA TYR A 139 -4.22 4.27 14.36
C TYR A 139 -4.31 5.03 15.68
N GLY A 140 -3.77 4.41 16.73
CA GLY A 140 -3.54 5.04 18.05
C GLY A 140 -2.16 4.65 18.57
N LEU A 141 -1.71 5.27 19.64
CA LEU A 141 -0.43 4.90 20.25
C LEU A 141 -0.56 3.60 21.03
N GLU A 142 0.38 2.69 20.83
CA GLU A 142 0.51 1.46 21.60
C GLU A 142 0.72 1.76 23.08
N MET A 143 0.01 1.05 23.94
CA MET A 143 0.21 1.07 25.38
C MET A 143 1.33 0.08 25.74
N LYS A 144 2.40 0.57 26.41
CA LYS A 144 3.47 -0.29 26.94
C LYS A 144 3.03 -0.97 28.23
N ASP A 145 2.29 -0.24 29.05
CA ASP A 145 1.65 -0.71 30.28
C ASP A 145 0.30 0.00 30.44
N ALA A 146 -0.36 -0.16 31.59
CA ALA A 146 -1.69 0.43 31.83
C ALA A 146 -1.70 1.98 31.91
N LYS A 147 -0.55 2.64 31.97
CA LYS A 147 -0.42 4.09 32.21
C LYS A 147 0.43 4.82 31.17
N VAL A 148 1.36 4.13 30.51
CA VAL A 148 2.35 4.74 29.62
C VAL A 148 2.16 4.21 28.20
N SER A 149 1.91 5.13 27.27
CA SER A 149 1.95 4.83 25.85
C SER A 149 3.37 4.93 25.29
N SER A 150 3.69 4.11 24.31
CA SER A 150 4.86 4.26 23.45
C SER A 150 4.70 5.45 22.50
N VAL A 151 5.72 5.69 21.68
CA VAL A 151 5.64 6.56 20.50
C VAL A 151 5.20 5.81 19.24
N PHE A 152 4.86 4.52 19.34
CA PHE A 152 4.54 3.64 18.22
C PHE A 152 3.04 3.69 17.89
N PHE A 153 2.68 4.13 16.68
CA PHE A 153 1.31 4.09 16.19
C PHE A 153 0.98 2.69 15.66
N THR A 154 -0.14 2.14 16.10
CA THR A 154 -0.62 0.84 15.66
C THR A 154 -2.14 0.83 15.47
N LYS A 155 -2.60 0.02 14.53
CA LYS A 155 -4.01 -0.32 14.32
C LYS A 155 -4.38 -1.70 14.86
N SER A 156 -3.44 -2.40 15.52
CA SER A 156 -3.67 -3.76 16.01
C SER A 156 -4.76 -3.78 17.08
N LYS A 157 -5.73 -4.68 16.94
CA LYS A 157 -6.77 -4.94 17.94
C LYS A 157 -6.24 -5.73 19.16
N THR A 158 -5.08 -6.38 19.03
CA THR A 158 -4.52 -7.22 20.11
C THR A 158 -3.58 -6.46 21.04
N ILE A 159 -3.28 -5.20 20.73
CA ILE A 159 -2.39 -4.33 21.50
C ILE A 159 -3.27 -3.23 22.08
N GLY A 160 -3.13 -2.95 23.39
CA GLY A 160 -3.83 -1.82 24.00
C GLY A 160 -3.41 -0.51 23.33
N ARG A 161 -4.36 0.40 23.09
CA ARG A 161 -4.08 1.66 22.41
C ARG A 161 -4.73 2.83 23.11
N VAL A 162 -4.12 4.00 22.99
CA VAL A 162 -4.69 5.27 23.41
C VAL A 162 -4.84 6.20 22.21
N LEU A 163 -5.93 6.96 22.20
CA LEU A 163 -6.13 8.07 21.27
C LEU A 163 -5.97 9.41 21.98
N GLY A 164 -5.21 10.30 21.37
CA GLY A 164 -5.11 11.71 21.74
C GLY A 164 -5.84 12.58 20.74
N THR A 165 -6.37 13.72 21.18
CA THR A 165 -7.10 14.68 20.35
C THR A 165 -6.26 15.25 19.21
N TRP A 166 -4.93 15.32 19.39
CA TRP A 166 -3.98 15.78 18.39
C TRP A 166 -3.66 14.72 17.32
N MET A 167 -3.89 13.43 17.59
CA MET A 167 -3.42 12.33 16.74
C MET A 167 -4.01 12.34 15.33
N PRO A 168 -5.34 12.54 15.13
CA PRO A 168 -5.91 12.52 13.78
C PRO A 168 -5.26 13.59 12.89
N SER A 169 -5.15 14.83 13.39
CA SER A 169 -4.53 15.93 12.65
C SER A 169 -3.05 15.68 12.36
N PHE A 170 -2.31 15.12 13.34
CA PHE A 170 -0.89 14.80 13.17
C PHE A 170 -0.68 13.69 12.13
N LEU A 171 -1.52 12.65 12.14
CA LEU A 171 -1.46 11.54 11.20
C LEU A 171 -1.84 11.97 9.78
N ILE A 172 -2.92 12.77 9.63
CA ILE A 172 -3.31 13.35 8.32
C ILE A 172 -2.18 14.19 7.77
N SER A 173 -1.68 15.16 8.54
CA SER A 173 -0.59 16.05 8.10
C SER A 173 0.65 15.25 7.71
N THR A 174 1.03 14.23 8.49
CA THR A 174 2.19 13.38 8.14
C THR A 174 1.96 12.58 6.87
N CYS A 175 0.75 12.07 6.65
CA CYS A 175 0.39 11.34 5.45
C CYS A 175 0.42 12.23 4.20
N GLU A 176 -0.20 13.41 4.28
CA GLU A 176 -0.24 14.37 3.19
C GLU A 176 1.17 14.87 2.83
N GLU A 177 2.00 15.21 3.82
CA GLU A 177 3.40 15.58 3.58
C GLU A 177 4.21 14.44 2.93
N LEU A 178 3.98 13.19 3.36
CA LEU A 178 4.68 12.03 2.78
C LEU A 178 4.26 11.80 1.33
N LEU A 179 2.97 11.90 1.01
CA LEU A 179 2.47 11.74 -0.36
C LEU A 179 2.95 12.90 -1.25
N ASP A 180 2.87 14.15 -0.78
CA ASP A 180 3.32 15.32 -1.55
C ASP A 180 4.82 15.26 -1.90
N GLU A 181 5.65 14.78 -0.97
CA GLU A 181 7.11 14.79 -1.14
C GLU A 181 7.70 13.46 -1.67
N GLN A 182 7.02 12.32 -1.47
CA GLN A 182 7.60 10.98 -1.64
C GLN A 182 6.62 9.92 -2.20
N GLU A 183 5.54 10.30 -2.91
CA GLU A 183 4.58 9.32 -3.45
C GLU A 183 5.25 8.26 -4.35
N GLU A 184 6.12 8.69 -5.28
CA GLU A 184 6.81 7.76 -6.19
C GLU A 184 7.75 6.81 -5.43
N GLU A 185 8.51 7.32 -4.46
CA GLU A 185 9.38 6.53 -3.60
C GLU A 185 8.58 5.56 -2.72
N LEU A 186 7.43 5.97 -2.19
CA LEU A 186 6.53 5.14 -1.41
C LEU A 186 6.02 3.96 -2.25
N VAL A 187 5.51 4.21 -3.46
CA VAL A 187 5.06 3.16 -4.38
C VAL A 187 6.23 2.23 -4.72
N SER A 188 7.37 2.79 -5.15
CA SER A 188 8.55 2.00 -5.50
C SER A 188 9.02 1.11 -4.33
N ALA A 189 9.06 1.65 -3.11
CA ALA A 189 9.45 0.93 -1.91
C ALA A 189 8.47 -0.20 -1.55
N ILE A 190 7.16 0.04 -1.64
CA ILE A 190 6.14 -0.97 -1.35
C ILE A 190 6.26 -2.16 -2.30
N PHE A 191 6.37 -1.91 -3.60
CA PHE A 191 6.46 -2.97 -4.60
C PHE A 191 7.81 -3.69 -4.55
N THR A 192 8.91 -2.96 -4.32
CA THR A 192 10.23 -3.56 -4.07
C THR A 192 10.19 -4.48 -2.83
N ALA A 193 9.62 -4.00 -1.72
CA ALA A 193 9.49 -4.77 -0.49
C ALA A 193 8.63 -6.03 -0.68
N ALA A 194 7.53 -5.93 -1.43
CA ALA A 194 6.67 -7.07 -1.74
C ALA A 194 7.40 -8.12 -2.59
N GLU A 195 8.21 -7.71 -3.55
CA GLU A 195 9.01 -8.61 -4.39
C GLU A 195 10.15 -9.29 -3.63
N GLU A 196 10.79 -8.57 -2.70
CA GLU A 196 11.86 -9.10 -1.83
C GLU A 196 11.33 -10.00 -0.69
N SER A 197 10.02 -10.00 -0.44
CA SER A 197 9.36 -10.53 0.78
C SER A 197 9.48 -12.03 1.04
N ALA A 198 10.26 -12.76 0.25
CA ALA A 198 10.68 -14.12 0.60
C ALA A 198 11.46 -14.19 1.94
N LYS A 199 11.98 -13.07 2.44
CA LYS A 199 12.84 -13.02 3.66
C LYS A 199 12.33 -12.16 4.80
N GLN A 200 11.46 -11.18 4.55
CA GLN A 200 11.03 -10.18 5.55
C GLN A 200 9.58 -9.77 5.31
N HIS A 201 8.90 -9.34 6.37
CA HIS A 201 7.56 -8.77 6.28
C HIS A 201 7.61 -7.48 5.43
N PRO A 202 6.82 -7.35 4.34
CA PRO A 202 6.90 -6.23 3.40
C PRO A 202 6.86 -4.86 4.09
N ALA A 203 6.06 -4.72 5.15
CA ALA A 203 5.96 -3.46 5.91
C ALA A 203 7.29 -3.02 6.53
N ILE A 204 8.05 -3.92 7.14
CA ILE A 204 9.35 -3.56 7.76
C ILE A 204 10.32 -3.09 6.67
N ARG A 205 10.35 -3.79 5.54
CA ARG A 205 11.23 -3.45 4.44
C ARG A 205 10.84 -2.13 3.76
N ALA A 206 9.55 -1.88 3.55
CA ALA A 206 9.08 -0.61 3.01
C ALA A 206 9.36 0.55 3.97
N ARG A 207 9.19 0.36 5.29
CA ARG A 207 9.55 1.36 6.32
C ARG A 207 11.03 1.71 6.28
N GLN A 208 11.90 0.71 6.14
CA GLN A 208 13.33 0.92 5.95
C GLN A 208 13.62 1.79 4.72
N LEU A 209 12.94 1.53 3.60
CA LEU A 209 13.20 2.22 2.34
C LEU A 209 12.67 3.66 2.31
N VAL A 210 11.58 3.94 3.03
CA VAL A 210 10.89 5.24 3.03
C VAL A 210 11.24 6.07 4.27
N CYS A 211 10.87 5.59 5.46
CA CYS A 211 10.89 6.41 6.68
C CYS A 211 12.30 6.78 7.17
N THR A 212 13.32 5.97 6.83
CA THR A 212 14.72 6.30 7.16
C THR A 212 15.35 7.30 6.21
N LYS A 213 14.73 7.54 5.04
CA LYS A 213 15.24 8.46 4.01
C LYS A 213 14.45 9.76 3.94
N TRP A 214 13.18 9.74 4.33
CA TRP A 214 12.35 10.93 4.33
C TRP A 214 12.84 11.95 5.35
N GLN A 215 13.17 13.16 4.88
CA GLN A 215 13.85 14.19 5.67
C GLN A 215 13.07 14.57 6.93
N ARG A 216 11.73 14.56 6.88
CA ARG A 216 10.86 14.95 8.01
C ARG A 216 10.76 13.90 9.11
N SER A 217 11.16 12.65 8.87
CA SER A 217 11.04 11.56 9.84
C SER A 217 12.35 10.88 10.20
N SER A 218 13.34 10.90 9.30
CA SER A 218 14.57 10.08 9.40
C SER A 218 15.34 10.27 10.70
N GLY A 219 15.39 11.49 11.23
CA GLY A 219 16.07 11.80 12.49
C GLY A 219 15.44 11.16 13.74
N GLY A 220 14.20 10.65 13.63
CA GLY A 220 13.52 9.94 14.72
C GLY A 220 13.43 8.42 14.51
N CYS A 221 14.05 7.90 13.44
CA CYS A 221 14.00 6.49 13.08
C CYS A 221 15.30 5.75 13.40
N ASP A 222 15.19 4.50 13.83
CA ASP A 222 16.29 3.55 13.79
C ASP A 222 16.57 3.09 12.34
N LYS A 223 17.60 2.25 12.15
CA LYS A 223 17.95 1.67 10.84
C LYS A 223 16.84 0.82 10.19
N ASN A 224 15.80 0.46 10.94
CA ASN A 224 14.66 -0.32 10.49
C ASN A 224 13.43 0.53 10.16
N GLY A 225 13.49 1.86 10.37
CA GLY A 225 12.33 2.73 10.25
C GLY A 225 11.34 2.57 11.42
N LEU A 226 11.83 2.16 12.59
CA LEU A 226 11.09 2.14 13.85
C LEU A 226 11.41 3.40 14.67
N PRO A 227 10.44 3.96 15.41
CA PRO A 227 10.67 5.18 16.17
C PRO A 227 11.61 4.94 17.36
N ILE A 228 12.53 5.87 17.59
CA ILE A 228 13.43 5.87 18.75
C ILE A 228 12.73 6.59 19.90
N ASP A 229 12.38 5.90 20.99
CA ASP A 229 11.73 6.52 22.15
C ASP A 229 12.81 7.06 23.12
N PRO A 230 13.08 8.38 23.16
CA PRO A 230 14.14 8.94 24.00
C PRO A 230 13.89 8.70 25.49
N ARG A 231 12.62 8.49 25.88
CA ARG A 231 12.23 8.23 27.28
C ARG A 231 12.75 6.88 27.81
N LEU A 232 13.20 5.98 26.93
CA LEU A 232 13.76 4.69 27.33
C LEU A 232 15.25 4.77 27.67
N GLU A 233 16.00 5.73 27.12
CA GLU A 233 17.44 5.83 27.34
C GLU A 233 17.78 6.36 28.76
N ASP A 234 16.84 7.07 29.39
CA ASP A 234 17.00 7.66 30.72
C ASP A 234 16.48 6.79 31.88
N SER A 235 16.06 5.54 31.62
CA SER A 235 15.60 4.63 32.68
C SER A 235 16.79 3.89 33.31
N PRO A 236 17.19 4.18 34.57
CA PRO A 236 18.39 3.60 35.21
C PRO A 236 18.31 2.10 35.55
N ASP A 237 17.35 1.35 34.98
CA ASP A 237 17.04 -0.05 35.30
C ASP A 237 17.16 -1.01 34.08
N LEU A 238 18.06 -0.72 33.13
CA LEU A 238 18.51 -1.67 32.08
C LEU A 238 20.01 -1.94 32.15
#